data_AF-A0A1I5CRS4-F1
#
_entry.id   AF-A0A1I5CRS4-F1
#
_cell.length_a   1.000
_cell.length_b   1.000
_cell.length_c   1.000
_cell.angle_alpha   90.00
_cell.angle_beta   90.00
_cell.angle_gamma   90.00
#
_symmetry.space_group_name_H-M   'P 1'
#
loop_
_entity.id
_entity.type
_entity.pdbx_description
1 polymer ?
#
loop_
_entity_poly.entity_id
_entity_poly.type
_entity_poly.pdbx_seq_one_letter_code
_entity_poly.pdbx_strand_id
1 'polypeptide(L)' 'MADKSPRHSMSKKSGKSIKEKRTDRKAKVDARSQMERLTTPDKKQ' A
#
# COMPACT_ATOMS: atom_id res chain seq x y z
N MET A 1 -30.22 -26.08 0.13
CA MET A 1 -30.12 -24.99 -0.87
C MET A 1 -28.82 -25.20 -1.64
N ALA A 2 -28.91 -25.54 -2.93
CA ALA A 2 -27.73 -25.60 -3.78
C ALA A 2 -27.34 -24.16 -4.11
N ASP A 3 -26.32 -23.60 -3.45
CA ASP A 3 -25.79 -22.28 -3.80
C ASP A 3 -25.11 -22.36 -5.17
N LYS A 4 -25.93 -22.16 -6.20
CA LYS A 4 -25.58 -22.15 -7.62
C LYS A 4 -25.36 -20.71 -8.08
N SER A 5 -24.41 -20.00 -7.50
CA SER A 5 -23.97 -18.75 -8.11
C SER A 5 -22.46 -18.74 -8.28
N PRO A 6 -21.95 -18.77 -9.53
CA PRO A 6 -20.55 -18.54 -9.82
C PRO A 6 -20.09 -17.24 -9.15
N ARG A 7 -19.26 -17.34 -8.10
CA ARG A 7 -18.69 -16.17 -7.40
C ARG A 7 -17.57 -15.53 -8.21
N HIS A 8 -17.74 -15.34 -9.51
CA HIS A 8 -16.71 -14.78 -10.36
C HIS A 8 -17.29 -13.86 -11.43
N SER A 9 -17.37 -12.57 -11.09
CA SER A 9 -16.75 -11.60 -11.99
C SER A 9 -15.90 -10.64 -11.18
N MET A 10 -14.60 -10.83 -11.34
CA MET A 10 -13.54 -9.97 -10.86
C MET A 10 -13.79 -8.58 -11.44
N SER A 11 -13.99 -7.60 -10.57
CA SER A 11 -14.00 -6.20 -10.96
C SER A 11 -12.72 -5.91 -11.74
N LYS A 12 -12.82 -5.80 -13.06
CA LYS A 12 -11.77 -5.26 -13.94
C LYS A 12 -11.68 -3.75 -13.70
N LYS A 13 -11.50 -3.33 -12.45
CA LYS A 13 -10.91 -2.03 -12.17
C LYS A 13 -9.45 -2.22 -12.52
N SER A 14 -9.06 -1.73 -13.70
CA SER A 14 -7.67 -1.37 -13.99
C SER A 14 -7.26 -0.31 -12.97
N GLY A 15 -6.99 -0.78 -11.77
CA GLY A 15 -6.46 -0.04 -10.65
C GLY A 15 -5.14 -0.70 -10.31
N LYS A 16 -4.24 0.10 -9.77
CA LYS A 16 -2.86 -0.29 -9.47
C LYS A 16 -2.77 -1.73 -9.00
N SER A 17 -1.92 -2.50 -9.69
CA SER A 17 -1.66 -3.90 -9.37
C SER A 17 -1.35 -4.07 -7.88
N ILE A 18 -1.64 -5.23 -7.30
CA ILE A 18 -1.20 -5.53 -5.92
C ILE A 18 0.31 -5.34 -5.75
N LYS A 19 1.08 -5.59 -6.82
CA LYS A 19 2.53 -5.35 -6.86
C LYS A 19 2.84 -3.86 -6.75
N GLU A 20 2.19 -3.02 -7.55
CA GLU A 20 2.33 -1.57 -7.51
C GLU A 20 1.88 -0.99 -6.17
N LYS A 21 0.80 -1.51 -5.57
CA LYS A 21 0.38 -1.10 -4.22
C LYS A 21 1.42 -1.46 -3.16
N ARG A 22 2.11 -2.60 -3.30
CA ARG A 22 3.19 -3.00 -2.38
C ARG A 22 4.42 -2.12 -2.55
N THR A 23 4.82 -1.78 -3.77
CA THR A 23 5.93 -0.86 -4.01
C THR A 23 5.62 0.55 -3.53
N ASP A 24 4.40 1.05 -3.79
CA ASP A 24 3.94 2.36 -3.30
C ASP A 24 3.97 2.42 -1.77
N ARG A 25 3.58 1.34 -1.08
CA ARG A 25 3.66 1.26 0.39
C ARG A 25 5.09 1.29 0.89
N LYS A 26 5.99 0.52 0.28
CA LYS A 26 7.42 0.52 0.64
C LYS A 26 8.03 1.91 0.44
N ALA A 27 7.84 2.51 -0.73
CA ALA A 27 8.34 3.85 -1.04
C ALA A 27 7.79 4.92 -0.09
N LYS A 28 6.50 4.82 0.30
CA LYS A 28 5.89 5.74 1.29
C LYS A 28 6.44 5.54 2.70
N VAL A 29 6.72 4.31 3.11
CA VAL A 29 7.34 4.02 4.41
C VAL A 29 8.76 4.58 4.46
N ASP A 30 9.54 4.37 3.38
CA ASP A 30 10.88 4.93 3.26
C ASP A 30 10.83 6.46 3.28
N ALA A 31 9.94 7.07 2.49
CA ALA A 31 9.76 8.52 2.48
C ALA A 31 9.32 9.09 3.84
N ARG A 32 8.44 8.38 4.57
CA ARG A 32 8.03 8.76 5.92
C ARG A 32 9.19 8.68 6.91
N SER A 33 10.03 7.65 6.82
CA SER A 33 11.22 7.51 7.67
C SER A 33 12.27 8.59 7.38
N GLN A 34 12.48 8.96 6.12
CA GLN A 34 13.38 10.06 5.77
C GLN A 34 12.83 11.41 6.25
N MET A 35 11.52 11.64 6.10
CA MET A 35 10.86 12.85 6.60
C MET A 35 10.91 12.94 8.13
N GLU A 36 10.70 11.83 8.83
CA GLU A 36 10.86 11.78 10.29
C GLU A 36 12.27 12.24 10.70
N ARG A 37 13.33 11.65 10.12
CA ARG A 37 14.73 12.05 10.41
C ARG A 37 15.01 13.53 10.15
N LEU A 38 14.41 14.09 9.10
CA LEU A 38 14.58 15.50 8.74
C LEU A 38 13.76 16.45 9.63
N THR A 39 12.67 15.98 10.22
CA THR A 39 11.72 16.80 10.98
C THR A 39 11.87 16.66 12.49
N THR A 40 12.48 15.57 12.96
CA THR A 40 12.99 15.49 14.32
C THR A 40 14.33 16.22 14.36
N PRO A 41 14.43 17.41 14.96
CA PRO A 41 15.75 17.95 15.28
C PRO A 41 16.41 16.94 16.19
N ASP A 42 17.62 16.48 15.85
CA ASP A 42 18.49 15.70 16.72
C ASP A 42 18.56 16.44 18.06
N LYS A 43 17.71 16.05 19.01
CA LYS A 43 17.86 16.42 20.40
C LYS A 43 19.09 15.65 20.84
N LYS A 44 20.23 16.35 20.71
CA LYS A 44 21.52 16.06 21.31
C LYS A 44 21.34 15.12 22.50
N GLN A 45 21.83 13.89 22.36
CA GLN A 45 22.39 13.20 23.51
C GLN A 45 23.67 13.91 23.93
#